data_AF-A0A7X7WEC1-F1
#
_entry.id   AF-A0A7X7WEC1-F1
#
_cell.length_a   1.000
_cell.length_b   1.000
_cell.length_c   1.000
_cell.angle_alpha   90.00
_cell.angle_beta   90.00
_cell.angle_gamma   90.00
#
_symmetry.space_group_name_H-M   'P 1'
#
loop_
_entity.id
_entity.type
_entity.pdbx_description
1 polymer ?
#
loop_
_entity_poly.entity_id
_entity_poly.type
_entity_poly.pdbx_seq_one_letter_code
_entity_poly.pdbx_strand_id
1 'polypeptide(L)'
;MKKVILVSLTVFFFSSYIFAKNTQSKENLSLPSKNKSVSFDGYKEILYKLVKQDEILDEALEKSKNSKLTESFLSEMAVLAKNAQKNLNEAAVLNKNQLAFVSPGSETSKYTRTIMAYANKIDRKIRAISANIEKASYSPAYRNAPISSKKTAKGKKLTQILKEKENLDNLKKELLSLQKTSQKVKASGKWLYIASK
;
A
#
# COMPACT_ATOMS: atom_id res chain seq x y z
N MET A 1 -46.60 28.60 -2.89
CA MET A 1 -46.20 28.96 -1.51
C MET A 1 -44.72 28.61 -1.33
N LYS A 2 -43.89 29.62 -1.05
CA LYS A 2 -42.44 29.53 -0.89
C LYS A 2 -42.10 29.08 0.54
N LYS A 3 -41.17 28.15 0.73
CA LYS A 3 -40.30 28.10 1.92
C LYS A 3 -38.90 27.65 1.51
N VAL A 4 -38.00 28.63 1.55
CA VAL A 4 -36.54 28.51 1.51
C VAL A 4 -36.08 28.17 2.92
N ILE A 5 -35.20 27.17 3.08
CA ILE A 5 -34.49 26.94 4.34
C ILE A 5 -33.00 27.10 4.06
N LEU A 6 -32.47 28.18 4.64
CA LEU A 6 -31.10 28.64 4.63
C LEU A 6 -30.59 28.49 6.07
N VAL A 7 -29.58 27.65 6.31
CA VAL A 7 -28.89 27.53 7.61
C VAL A 7 -27.44 27.18 7.27
N SER A 8 -26.51 28.14 7.23
CA SER A 8 -25.82 28.88 8.31
C SER A 8 -24.39 28.38 8.40
N LEU A 9 -23.51 29.16 7.77
CA LEU A 9 -22.06 29.02 7.72
C LEU A 9 -21.46 29.70 8.96
N THR A 10 -20.89 28.95 9.90
CA THR A 10 -20.15 29.52 11.03
C THR A 10 -18.66 29.57 10.72
N VAL A 11 -18.20 30.77 10.36
CA VAL A 11 -16.78 31.13 10.26
C VAL A 11 -16.32 31.56 11.65
N PHE A 12 -15.33 30.88 12.22
CA PHE A 12 -14.62 31.36 13.40
C PHE A 12 -13.41 32.20 12.96
N PHE A 13 -13.46 33.48 13.31
CA PHE A 13 -12.40 34.46 13.08
C PHE A 13 -11.91 35.00 14.43
N PHE A 14 -10.59 35.16 14.50
CA PHE A 14 -9.81 36.00 15.41
C PHE A 14 -9.81 35.70 16.92
N SER A 15 -8.64 35.27 17.40
CA SER A 15 -8.12 35.74 18.68
C SER A 15 -6.76 36.39 18.43
N SER A 16 -6.76 37.72 18.51
CA SER A 16 -5.58 38.58 18.48
C SER A 16 -5.02 38.65 19.90
N TYR A 17 -3.72 38.42 20.06
CA TYR A 17 -2.97 38.96 21.19
C TYR A 17 -1.88 39.91 20.67
N ILE A 18 -2.02 41.14 21.12
CA ILE A 18 -1.12 42.29 21.03
C ILE A 18 -0.02 42.12 22.09
N PHE A 19 1.26 42.49 21.81
CA PHE A 19 2.03 43.48 22.60
C PHE A 19 3.49 43.70 22.11
N ALA A 20 3.76 44.97 21.78
CA ALA A 20 4.96 45.82 21.98
C ALA A 20 6.37 45.51 21.41
N LYS A 21 6.75 46.44 20.50
CA LYS A 21 7.96 47.30 20.45
C LYS A 21 9.38 46.70 20.50
N ASN A 22 9.96 46.65 19.29
CA ASN A 22 11.12 47.42 18.82
C ASN A 22 12.38 47.51 19.71
N THR A 23 13.39 46.73 19.32
CA THR A 23 14.81 47.08 19.52
C THR A 23 15.57 46.71 18.24
N GLN A 24 16.11 47.72 17.57
CA GLN A 24 17.10 47.54 16.51
C GLN A 24 18.40 47.07 17.14
N SER A 25 18.84 45.86 16.80
CA SER A 25 20.26 45.52 16.72
C SER A 25 20.51 44.93 15.33
N LYS A 26 21.12 45.75 14.47
CA LYS A 26 21.86 45.27 13.31
C LYS A 26 23.13 44.62 13.86
N GLU A 27 23.23 43.30 13.79
CA GLU A 27 24.50 42.60 13.56
C GLU A 27 24.23 41.11 13.32
N ASN A 28 24.64 40.64 12.15
CA ASN A 28 24.75 39.24 11.74
C ASN A 28 23.46 38.43 11.63
N LEU A 29 22.59 38.83 10.69
CA LEU A 29 21.71 37.87 10.02
C LEU A 29 22.59 36.97 9.12
N SER A 30 23.27 36.01 9.74
CA SER A 30 23.77 34.86 9.01
C SER A 30 22.55 34.20 8.36
N LEU A 31 22.49 34.27 7.03
CA LEU A 31 21.62 33.41 6.25
C LEU A 31 21.83 32.00 6.81
N PRO A 32 20.78 31.27 7.23
CA PRO A 32 20.97 29.87 7.56
C PRO A 32 21.59 29.24 6.31
N SER A 33 22.81 28.74 6.47
CA SER A 33 23.60 28.19 5.38
C SER A 33 22.72 27.22 4.60
N LYS A 34 22.42 27.62 3.37
CA LYS A 34 21.56 26.90 2.44
C LYS A 34 22.38 25.74 1.86
N ASN A 35 22.81 24.85 2.74
CA ASN A 35 23.52 23.61 2.46
C ASN A 35 23.34 22.67 3.67
N LYS A 36 22.10 22.51 4.15
CA LYS A 36 21.74 21.18 4.67
C LYS A 36 21.74 20.29 3.45
N SER A 37 22.76 19.44 3.32
CA SER A 37 22.73 18.35 2.36
C SER A 37 21.35 17.69 2.46
N VAL A 38 20.60 17.68 1.36
CA VAL A 38 19.31 17.00 1.33
C VAL A 38 19.62 15.53 1.58
N SER A 39 19.31 15.04 2.78
CA SER A 39 19.48 13.61 3.08
C SER A 39 18.47 12.85 2.23
N PHE A 40 18.98 11.92 1.42
CA PHE A 40 18.16 11.04 0.60
C PHE A 40 17.87 9.70 1.27
N ASP A 41 18.25 9.54 2.54
CA ASP A 41 18.20 8.24 3.23
C ASP A 41 16.77 7.74 3.38
N GLY A 42 15.82 8.64 3.63
CA GLY A 42 14.39 8.30 3.64
C GLY A 42 13.87 7.79 2.30
N TYR A 43 14.28 8.40 1.18
CA TYR A 43 13.89 7.92 -0.16
C TYR A 43 14.51 6.57 -0.49
N LYS A 44 15.78 6.36 -0.10
CA LYS A 44 16.47 5.08 -0.26
C LYS A 44 15.79 3.98 0.55
N GLU A 45 15.39 4.26 1.78
CA GLU A 45 14.67 3.30 2.63
C GLU A 45 13.32 2.91 2.02
N ILE A 46 12.55 3.90 1.54
CA ILE A 46 11.30 3.64 0.82
C ILE A 46 11.57 2.72 -0.38
N LEU A 47 12.55 3.06 -1.22
CA LEU A 47 12.90 2.28 -2.40
C LEU A 47 13.30 0.86 -2.04
N TYR A 48 14.15 0.67 -1.02
CA TYR A 48 14.56 -0.65 -0.57
C TYR A 48 13.34 -1.51 -0.18
N LYS A 49 12.40 -0.95 0.60
CA LYS A 49 11.18 -1.66 0.98
C LYS A 49 10.34 -2.04 -0.25
N LEU A 50 10.20 -1.13 -1.22
CA LEU A 50 9.44 -1.38 -2.45
C LEU A 50 10.08 -2.42 -3.35
N VAL A 51 11.39 -2.35 -3.59
CA VAL A 51 12.15 -3.32 -4.38
C VAL A 51 12.02 -4.72 -3.77
N LYS A 52 12.21 -4.83 -2.45
CA LYS A 52 12.04 -6.10 -1.74
C LYS A 52 10.63 -6.68 -1.89
N GLN A 53 9.59 -5.84 -1.86
CA GLN A 53 8.22 -6.33 -2.09
C GLN A 53 7.98 -6.69 -3.56
N ASP A 54 8.63 -5.99 -4.49
CA ASP A 54 8.55 -6.28 -5.91
C ASP A 54 9.08 -7.69 -6.23
N GLU A 55 10.21 -8.07 -5.63
CA GLU A 55 10.82 -9.40 -5.74
C GLU A 55 9.94 -10.49 -5.11
N ILE A 56 9.48 -10.27 -3.88
CA ILE A 56 8.58 -11.21 -3.19
C ILE A 56 7.30 -11.44 -4.00
N LEU A 57 6.76 -10.37 -4.61
CA LEU A 57 5.56 -10.47 -5.44
C LEU A 57 5.82 -11.09 -6.81
N ASP A 58 7.04 -11.04 -7.35
CA ASP A 58 7.40 -11.81 -8.54
C ASP A 58 7.35 -13.31 -8.25
N GLU A 59 7.95 -13.74 -7.14
CA GLU A 59 7.90 -15.15 -6.72
C GLU A 59 6.45 -15.61 -6.47
N ALA A 60 5.67 -14.79 -5.77
CA ALA A 60 4.24 -15.05 -5.54
C ALA A 60 3.44 -15.13 -6.85
N LEU A 61 3.74 -14.27 -7.82
CA LEU A 61 3.10 -14.26 -9.12
C LEU A 61 3.42 -15.55 -9.89
N GLU A 62 4.68 -15.98 -9.93
CA GLU A 62 5.06 -17.24 -10.57
C GLU A 62 4.39 -18.45 -9.90
N LYS A 63 4.40 -18.51 -8.56
CA LYS A 63 3.69 -19.56 -7.82
C LYS A 63 2.20 -19.57 -8.13
N SER A 64 1.56 -18.41 -8.26
CA SER A 64 0.12 -18.31 -8.52
C SER A 64 -0.32 -18.79 -9.91
N LYS A 65 0.57 -18.78 -10.91
CA LYS A 65 0.23 -19.20 -12.28
C LYS A 65 0.02 -20.71 -12.41
N ASN A 66 0.81 -21.50 -11.67
CA ASN A 66 0.94 -22.94 -11.86
C ASN A 66 0.49 -23.78 -10.64
N SER A 67 0.22 -23.14 -9.49
CA SER A 67 -0.11 -23.86 -8.27
C SER A 67 -1.54 -24.37 -8.23
N LYS A 68 -1.70 -25.63 -7.82
CA LYS A 68 -2.98 -26.12 -7.30
C LYS A 68 -3.25 -25.44 -5.96
N LEU A 69 -4.51 -25.08 -5.69
CA LEU A 69 -4.95 -24.49 -4.43
C LEU A 69 -4.93 -25.53 -3.29
N THR A 70 -3.74 -25.97 -2.89
CA THR A 70 -3.55 -26.83 -1.71
C THR A 70 -3.57 -26.01 -0.44
N GLU A 71 -3.83 -26.66 0.69
CA GLU A 71 -3.82 -26.01 2.00
C GLU A 71 -2.50 -25.26 2.29
N SER A 72 -1.37 -25.92 2.01
CA SER A 72 -0.03 -25.35 2.21
C SER A 72 0.20 -24.12 1.33
N PHE A 73 -0.15 -24.19 0.04
CA PHE A 73 -0.01 -23.06 -0.87
C PHE A 73 -0.86 -21.86 -0.42
N LEU A 74 -2.12 -22.09 -0.03
CA LEU A 74 -3.01 -21.03 0.41
C LEU A 74 -2.50 -20.34 1.69
N SER A 75 -2.00 -21.13 2.64
CA SER A 75 -1.42 -20.62 3.89
C SER A 75 -0.15 -19.81 3.64
N GLU A 76 0.76 -20.34 2.82
CA GLU A 76 2.00 -19.65 2.44
C GLU A 76 1.72 -18.31 1.76
N MET A 77 0.80 -18.29 0.79
CA MET A 77 0.40 -17.07 0.09
C MET A 77 -0.27 -16.06 1.03
N ALA A 78 -1.02 -16.51 2.02
CA ALA A 78 -1.67 -15.62 2.99
C ALA A 78 -0.62 -14.95 3.90
N VAL A 79 0.38 -15.72 4.37
CA VAL A 79 1.51 -15.18 5.15
C VAL A 79 2.31 -14.19 4.31
N LEU A 80 2.60 -14.52 3.05
CA LEU A 80 3.29 -13.63 2.12
C LEU A 80 2.52 -12.33 1.93
N ALA A 81 1.21 -12.40 1.65
CA ALA A 81 0.37 -11.23 1.46
C ALA A 81 0.35 -10.32 2.70
N LYS A 82 0.26 -10.89 3.90
CA LYS A 82 0.29 -10.16 5.17
C LYS A 82 1.63 -9.49 5.42
N ASN A 83 2.74 -10.18 5.17
CA ASN A 83 4.09 -9.62 5.30
C ASN A 83 4.31 -8.48 4.30
N ALA A 84 3.88 -8.66 3.05
CA ALA A 84 3.94 -7.62 2.03
C ALA A 84 3.10 -6.40 2.42
N GLN A 85 1.91 -6.63 2.98
CA GLN A 85 1.03 -5.56 3.45
C GLN A 85 1.70 -4.75 4.56
N LYS A 86 2.33 -5.40 5.55
CA LYS A 86 3.05 -4.72 6.62
C LYS A 86 4.14 -3.80 6.06
N ASN A 87 5.00 -4.33 5.19
CA ASN A 87 6.10 -3.57 4.59
C ASN A 87 5.60 -2.40 3.73
N LEU A 88 4.51 -2.59 2.98
CA LEU A 88 3.90 -1.51 2.20
C LEU A 88 3.22 -0.46 3.08
N ASN A 89 2.64 -0.83 4.22
CA ASN A 89 2.13 0.14 5.18
C ASN A 89 3.27 1.01 5.76
N GLU A 90 4.40 0.40 6.12
CA GLU A 90 5.59 1.12 6.55
C GLU A 90 6.10 2.07 5.45
N ALA A 91 6.19 1.61 4.20
CA ALA A 91 6.56 2.46 3.07
C ALA A 91 5.56 3.62 2.85
N ALA A 92 4.27 3.40 3.06
CA ALA A 92 3.26 4.45 2.97
C ALA A 92 3.44 5.52 4.06
N VAL A 93 3.82 5.11 5.28
CA VAL A 93 4.14 6.03 6.38
C VAL A 93 5.41 6.82 6.05
N LEU A 94 6.47 6.16 5.58
CA LEU A 94 7.70 6.82 5.17
C LEU A 94 7.44 7.84 4.04
N ASN A 95 6.64 7.49 3.03
CA ASN A 95 6.24 8.43 1.97
C ASN A 95 5.58 9.69 2.55
N LYS A 96 4.68 9.54 3.53
CA LYS A 96 4.03 10.68 4.18
C LYS A 96 5.02 11.53 4.97
N ASN A 97 5.95 10.91 5.68
CA ASN A 97 6.99 11.63 6.41
C ASN A 97 7.89 12.41 5.44
N GLN A 98 8.32 11.79 4.34
CA GLN A 98 9.14 12.44 3.32
C GLN A 98 8.41 13.58 2.62
N LEU A 99 7.08 13.51 2.50
CA LEU A 99 6.29 14.60 1.91
C LEU A 99 6.42 15.91 2.70
N ALA A 100 6.64 15.87 4.01
CA ALA A 100 6.84 17.07 4.84
C ALA A 100 8.21 17.74 4.61
N PHE A 101 9.18 17.00 4.08
CA PHE A 101 10.57 17.46 3.89
C PHE A 101 10.97 17.52 2.41
N VAL A 102 10.02 17.30 1.50
CA VAL A 102 10.29 17.28 0.07
C VAL A 102 10.74 18.67 -0.39
N SER A 103 11.86 18.71 -1.10
CA SER A 103 12.36 19.91 -1.75
C SER A 103 12.37 19.68 -3.26
N PRO A 104 11.76 20.57 -4.06
CA PRO A 104 11.84 20.49 -5.51
C PRO A 104 13.29 20.43 -5.98
N GLY A 105 13.58 19.51 -6.89
CA GLY A 105 14.94 19.30 -7.38
C GLY A 105 15.05 18.10 -8.29
N SER A 106 16.05 18.14 -9.19
CA SER A 106 16.28 17.07 -10.17
C SER A 106 16.55 15.72 -9.52
N GLU A 107 17.35 15.68 -8.46
CA GLU A 107 17.66 14.45 -7.74
C GLU A 107 16.44 13.92 -6.95
N THR A 108 15.75 14.79 -6.20
CA THR A 108 14.51 14.41 -5.50
C THR A 108 13.49 13.83 -6.48
N SER A 109 13.29 14.49 -7.61
CA SER A 109 12.39 14.04 -8.69
C SER A 109 12.76 12.66 -9.25
N LYS A 110 14.04 12.29 -9.33
CA LYS A 110 14.47 10.95 -9.77
C LYS A 110 14.02 9.88 -8.76
N TYR A 111 14.24 10.11 -7.47
CA TYR A 111 13.84 9.18 -6.41
C TYR A 111 12.32 9.01 -6.38
N THR A 112 11.57 10.11 -6.33
CA THR A 112 10.10 10.08 -6.23
C THR A 112 9.44 9.46 -7.47
N ARG A 113 10.00 9.69 -8.67
CA ARG A 113 9.57 9.01 -9.90
C ARG A 113 9.78 7.51 -9.81
N THR A 114 10.92 7.07 -9.28
CA THR A 114 11.26 5.65 -9.12
C THR A 114 10.34 4.99 -8.08
N ILE A 115 10.08 5.65 -6.96
CA ILE A 115 9.10 5.22 -5.94
C ILE A 115 7.71 5.02 -6.58
N MET A 116 7.25 6.00 -7.37
CA MET A 116 5.97 5.91 -8.07
C MET A 116 5.95 4.76 -9.08
N ALA A 117 7.04 4.53 -9.81
CA ALA A 117 7.16 3.43 -10.77
C ALA A 117 7.03 2.05 -10.08
N TYR A 118 7.77 1.83 -8.99
CA TYR A 118 7.66 0.59 -8.21
C TYR A 118 6.29 0.42 -7.58
N ALA A 119 5.69 1.48 -7.02
CA ALA A 119 4.33 1.41 -6.49
C ALA A 119 3.31 0.95 -7.54
N ASN A 120 3.43 1.42 -8.79
CA ASN A 120 2.61 0.96 -9.90
C ASN A 120 2.87 -0.49 -10.29
N LYS A 121 4.14 -0.92 -10.30
CA LYS A 121 4.54 -2.29 -10.64
C LYS A 121 3.96 -3.28 -9.61
N ILE A 122 4.11 -2.97 -8.33
CA ILE A 122 3.56 -3.74 -7.20
C ILE A 122 2.03 -3.86 -7.29
N ASP A 123 1.32 -2.75 -7.52
CA ASP A 123 -0.15 -2.73 -7.69
C ASP A 123 -0.60 -3.65 -8.82
N ARG A 124 0.11 -3.65 -9.97
CA ARG A 124 -0.19 -4.56 -11.09
C ARG A 124 0.01 -6.03 -10.72
N LYS A 125 1.11 -6.35 -10.02
CA LYS A 125 1.41 -7.73 -9.59
C LYS A 125 0.37 -8.27 -8.62
N ILE A 126 -0.04 -7.46 -7.63
CA ILE A 126 -1.07 -7.85 -6.66
C ILE A 126 -2.37 -8.20 -7.38
N ARG A 127 -2.80 -7.37 -8.35
CA ARG A 127 -4.01 -7.66 -9.14
C ARG A 127 -3.87 -8.94 -9.97
N ALA A 128 -2.71 -9.18 -10.57
CA ALA A 128 -2.46 -10.39 -11.35
C ALA A 128 -2.48 -11.65 -10.46
N ILE A 129 -1.89 -11.58 -9.26
CA ILE A 129 -1.97 -12.66 -8.27
C ILE A 129 -3.44 -12.93 -7.90
N SER A 130 -4.20 -11.90 -7.55
CA SER A 130 -5.63 -12.05 -7.21
C SER A 130 -6.41 -12.70 -8.36
N ALA A 131 -6.20 -12.27 -9.60
CA ALA A 131 -6.86 -12.84 -10.77
C ALA A 131 -6.50 -14.32 -10.99
N ASN A 132 -5.24 -14.69 -10.79
CA ASN A 132 -4.80 -16.09 -10.89
C ASN A 132 -5.46 -16.96 -9.82
N ILE A 133 -5.53 -16.48 -8.58
CA ILE A 133 -6.19 -17.18 -7.47
C ILE A 133 -7.70 -17.31 -7.72
N GLU A 134 -8.35 -16.27 -8.22
CA GLU A 134 -9.77 -16.30 -8.59
C GLU A 134 -10.02 -17.33 -9.70
N LYS A 135 -9.23 -17.30 -10.77
CA LYS A 135 -9.32 -18.28 -11.86
C LYS A 135 -9.15 -19.72 -11.36
N ALA A 136 -8.20 -19.96 -10.46
CA ALA A 136 -7.98 -21.27 -9.86
C ALA A 136 -9.14 -21.70 -8.93
N SER A 137 -9.86 -20.74 -8.32
CA SER A 137 -10.97 -21.02 -7.42
C SER A 137 -12.24 -21.53 -8.13
N TYR A 138 -12.43 -21.21 -9.42
CA TYR A 138 -13.56 -21.70 -10.22
C TYR A 138 -13.46 -23.19 -10.63
N SER A 139 -12.53 -23.95 -10.05
CA SER A 139 -12.38 -25.38 -10.32
C SER A 139 -13.63 -26.17 -9.88
N PRO A 140 -14.16 -27.11 -10.73
CA PRO A 140 -15.31 -27.95 -10.40
C PRO A 140 -15.19 -28.73 -9.09
N ALA A 141 -13.96 -28.94 -8.62
CA ALA A 141 -13.65 -29.57 -7.34
C ALA A 141 -14.28 -28.86 -6.13
N TYR A 142 -14.47 -27.54 -6.19
CA TYR A 142 -15.13 -26.75 -5.14
C TYR A 142 -16.64 -26.61 -5.35
N ARG A 143 -17.12 -26.74 -6.59
CA ARG A 143 -18.54 -26.61 -6.94
C ARG A 143 -19.34 -27.87 -6.62
N ASN A 144 -18.71 -29.05 -6.76
CA ASN A 144 -19.37 -30.35 -6.68
C ASN A 144 -18.91 -31.18 -5.47
N ALA A 145 -18.48 -30.55 -4.37
CA ALA A 145 -18.13 -31.27 -3.16
C ALA A 145 -19.41 -31.93 -2.57
N PRO A 146 -19.50 -33.27 -2.49
CA PRO A 146 -20.67 -33.95 -1.95
C PRO A 146 -20.81 -33.68 -0.45
N ILE A 147 -22.06 -33.54 0.00
CA ILE A 147 -22.46 -33.29 1.40
C ILE A 147 -22.22 -34.53 2.29
N SER A 148 -21.91 -35.70 1.71
CA SER A 148 -21.70 -36.94 2.45
C SER A 148 -20.23 -37.14 2.87
N SER A 149 -20.01 -37.74 4.04
CA SER A 149 -18.71 -38.13 4.62
C SER A 149 -17.86 -39.13 3.80
N LYS A 150 -18.34 -39.54 2.61
CA LYS A 150 -17.61 -40.44 1.71
C LYS A 150 -16.62 -39.64 0.85
N LYS A 151 -15.45 -40.23 0.59
CA LYS A 151 -14.41 -39.65 -0.29
C LYS A 151 -15.05 -39.22 -1.61
N THR A 152 -14.72 -38.01 -2.06
CA THR A 152 -15.12 -37.55 -3.40
C THR A 152 -14.50 -38.44 -4.48
N ALA A 153 -15.04 -38.43 -5.70
CA ALA A 153 -14.52 -39.18 -6.85
C ALA A 153 -13.02 -38.88 -7.18
N LYS A 154 -12.39 -37.91 -6.51
CA LYS A 154 -10.95 -37.56 -6.59
C LYS A 154 -10.17 -37.73 -5.27
N GLY A 155 -10.69 -38.47 -4.29
CA GLY A 155 -9.92 -38.92 -3.11
C GLY A 155 -9.70 -37.93 -1.97
N LYS A 156 -10.09 -36.65 -2.09
CA LYS A 156 -9.98 -35.68 -0.97
C LYS A 156 -11.10 -35.87 0.06
N LYS A 157 -10.75 -35.74 1.35
CA LYS A 157 -11.70 -35.74 2.48
C LYS A 157 -12.49 -34.43 2.52
N LEU A 158 -13.77 -34.47 2.90
CA LEU A 158 -14.62 -33.26 3.00
C LEU A 158 -14.02 -32.20 3.94
N THR A 159 -13.45 -32.62 5.07
CA THR A 159 -12.78 -31.73 6.04
C THR A 159 -11.62 -30.94 5.41
N GLN A 160 -10.85 -31.58 4.53
CA GLN A 160 -9.77 -30.94 3.80
C GLN A 160 -10.30 -29.89 2.81
N ILE A 161 -11.41 -30.20 2.12
CA ILE A 161 -12.05 -29.25 1.19
C ILE A 161 -12.58 -28.02 1.93
N LEU A 162 -13.21 -28.22 3.08
CA LEU A 162 -13.70 -27.13 3.93
C LEU A 162 -12.54 -26.23 4.41
N LYS A 163 -11.45 -26.84 4.85
CA LYS A 163 -10.25 -26.09 5.30
C LYS A 163 -9.58 -25.34 4.14
N GLU A 164 -9.46 -25.95 2.96
CA GLU A 164 -8.96 -25.27 1.75
C GLU A 164 -9.86 -24.08 1.38
N LYS A 165 -11.18 -24.20 1.51
CA LYS A 165 -12.10 -23.09 1.27
C LYS A 165 -11.93 -21.96 2.27
N GLU A 166 -11.84 -22.27 3.57
CA GLU A 166 -11.60 -21.27 4.61
C GLU A 166 -10.27 -20.54 4.39
N ASN A 167 -9.20 -21.27 4.09
CA ASN A 167 -7.90 -20.68 3.78
C ASN A 167 -7.93 -19.81 2.52
N LEU A 168 -8.69 -20.22 1.49
CA LEU A 168 -8.89 -19.41 0.30
C LEU A 168 -9.63 -18.10 0.61
N ASP A 169 -10.68 -18.15 1.42
CA ASP A 169 -11.42 -16.96 1.83
C ASP A 169 -10.56 -16.01 2.68
N ASN A 170 -9.72 -16.56 3.55
CA ASN A 170 -8.72 -15.80 4.30
C ASN A 170 -7.68 -15.16 3.36
N LEU A 171 -7.12 -15.91 2.41
CA LEU A 171 -6.20 -15.38 1.40
C LEU A 171 -6.83 -14.24 0.60
N LYS A 172 -8.10 -14.37 0.19
CA LYS A 172 -8.82 -13.29 -0.52
C LYS A 172 -8.92 -12.01 0.32
N LYS A 173 -9.22 -12.14 1.62
CA LYS A 173 -9.24 -10.99 2.54
C LYS A 173 -7.88 -10.32 2.67
N GLU A 174 -6.81 -11.12 2.79
CA GLU A 174 -5.44 -10.62 2.86
C GLU A 174 -5.03 -9.91 1.56
N LEU A 175 -5.34 -10.48 0.40
CA LEU A 175 -5.06 -9.87 -0.91
C LEU A 175 -5.82 -8.56 -1.12
N LEU A 176 -7.09 -8.48 -0.70
CA LEU A 176 -7.85 -7.22 -0.75
C LEU A 176 -7.23 -6.15 0.16
N SER A 177 -6.77 -6.55 1.35
CA SER A 177 -6.12 -5.65 2.30
C SER A 177 -4.77 -5.16 1.76
N LEU A 178 -3.99 -6.07 1.17
CA LEU A 178 -2.74 -5.77 0.47
C LEU A 178 -2.97 -4.81 -0.70
N GLN A 179 -4.00 -5.04 -1.52
CA GLN A 179 -4.37 -4.17 -2.64
C GLN A 179 -4.71 -2.75 -2.17
N LYS A 180 -5.53 -2.62 -1.11
CA LYS A 180 -5.85 -1.31 -0.51
C LYS A 180 -4.58 -0.61 -0.01
N THR A 181 -3.67 -1.34 0.64
CA THR A 181 -2.39 -0.78 1.10
C THR A 181 -1.50 -0.37 -0.08
N SER A 182 -1.40 -1.16 -1.14
CA SER A 182 -0.66 -0.80 -2.36
C SER A 182 -1.20 0.48 -3.00
N GLN A 183 -2.53 0.65 -3.05
CA GLN A 183 -3.15 1.89 -3.52
C GLN A 183 -2.78 3.10 -2.65
N LYS A 184 -2.65 2.93 -1.33
CA LYS A 184 -2.18 4.00 -0.43
C LYS A 184 -0.73 4.39 -0.76
N VAL A 185 0.17 3.43 -0.96
CA VAL A 185 1.57 3.68 -1.36
C VAL A 185 1.62 4.39 -2.70
N LYS A 186 0.82 3.95 -3.67
CA LYS A 186 0.72 4.58 -4.99
C LYS A 186 0.23 6.03 -4.90
N ALA A 187 -0.79 6.29 -4.09
CA ALA A 187 -1.30 7.64 -3.87
C ALA A 187 -0.25 8.53 -3.19
N SER A 188 0.38 8.07 -2.11
CA SER A 188 1.41 8.85 -1.42
C SER A 188 2.65 9.06 -2.27
N GLY A 189 3.07 8.07 -3.06
CA GLY A 189 4.16 8.19 -4.03
C GLY A 189 3.85 9.18 -5.16
N LYS A 190 2.60 9.26 -5.62
CA LYS A 190 2.16 10.27 -6.59
C LYS A 190 2.26 11.68 -6.00
N TRP A 191 1.82 11.89 -4.76
CA TRP A 191 1.94 13.18 -4.09
C TRP A 191 3.40 13.58 -3.89
N LEU A 192 4.25 12.64 -3.48
CA LEU A 192 5.69 12.85 -3.33
C LEU A 192 6.33 13.28 -4.67
N TYR A 193 5.93 12.64 -5.78
CA TYR A 193 6.40 13.01 -7.11
C TYR A 193 5.93 14.41 -7.54
N ILE A 194 4.67 14.75 -7.30
CA ILE A 194 4.13 16.09 -7.60
C ILE A 194 4.87 17.15 -6.80
N ALA A 195 5.11 16.92 -5.51
CA ALA A 195 5.78 17.90 -4.65
C ALA A 195 7.29 18.03 -4.89
N SER A 196 7.91 17.03 -5.52
CA SER A 196 9.33 17.07 -5.90
C SER A 196 9.62 17.75 -7.24
N LYS A 197 8.57 18.06 -8.00
CA LYS A 197 8.63 18.84 -9.23
C LYS A 197 8.57 20.33 -8.90
#